data_AF-A0A930XYG3-F1
#
_entry.id   AF-A0A930XYG3-F1
#
_cell.length_a   1.000
_cell.length_b   1.000
_cell.length_c   1.000
_cell.angle_alpha   90.00
_cell.angle_beta   90.00
_cell.angle_gamma   90.00
#
_symmetry.space_group_name_H-M   'P 1'
#
loop_
_entity.id
_entity.type
_entity.pdbx_description
1 polymer ?
#
loop_
_entity_poly.entity_id
_entity_poly.type
_entity_poly.pdbx_seq_one_letter_code
_entity_poly.pdbx_strand_id
1 'polypeptide(L)' 'HRRYLLEGLPSIGAALADDEASYRYLGESILAHPPAEEVAAWLRDAGLAEVSWLKLAGGIVAVHRGWKLG' A
#
# COMPACT_ATOMS: atom_id res chain seq x y z
N HIS A 1 10.85 -5.71 -8.51
CA HIS A 1 10.28 -4.50 -7.88
C HIS A 1 11.09 -4.03 -6.67
N ARG A 2 11.56 -4.92 -5.75
CA ARG A 2 12.29 -4.53 -4.52
C ARG A 2 13.50 -3.60 -4.73
N ARG A 3 14.38 -3.89 -5.68
CA ARG A 3 15.54 -3.03 -6.03
C ARG A 3 15.12 -1.65 -6.54
N TYR A 4 14.07 -1.60 -7.37
CA TYR A 4 13.51 -0.32 -7.83
C TYR A 4 12.99 0.51 -6.65
N LEU A 5 12.29 -0.10 -5.69
CA LEU A 5 11.74 0.61 -4.54
C LEU A 5 12.81 1.09 -3.54
N LEU A 6 13.86 0.30 -3.31
CA LEU A 6 14.87 0.60 -2.29
C LEU A 6 16.07 1.41 -2.80
N GLU A 7 16.35 1.38 -4.11
CA GLU A 7 17.52 2.04 -4.70
C GLU A 7 17.11 3.02 -5.81
N GLY A 8 16.17 2.62 -6.69
CA GLY A 8 15.74 3.45 -7.81
C GLY A 8 14.87 4.64 -7.40
N LEU A 9 13.82 4.41 -6.62
CA LEU A 9 12.89 5.44 -6.14
C LEU A 9 13.59 6.52 -5.31
N PRO A 10 14.45 6.17 -4.32
CA PRO A 10 15.16 7.17 -3.52
C PRO A 10 16.14 8.01 -4.36
N SER A 11 16.85 7.38 -5.31
CA SER A 11 17.77 8.10 -6.20
C SER A 11 17.06 9.11 -7.10
N ILE A 12 15.85 8.77 -7.58
CA ILE A 12 15.01 9.70 -8.35
C ILE A 12 14.50 10.84 -7.46
N GLY A 13 14.08 10.53 -6.23
CA GLY A 13 13.64 11.51 -5.23
C GLY A 13 14.73 12.52 -4.88
N ALA A 14 15.95 12.05 -4.64
CA ALA A 14 17.12 12.90 -4.40
C ALA A 14 17.41 13.83 -5.60
N ALA A 15 17.34 13.31 -6.82
CA ALA A 15 17.68 14.07 -8.02
C ALA A 15 16.62 15.11 -8.44
N LEU A 16 15.34 14.89 -8.13
CA LEU A 16 14.24 15.76 -8.61
C LEU A 16 13.58 16.59 -7.51
N ALA A 17 13.62 16.12 -6.27
CA ALA A 17 12.91 16.73 -5.14
C ALA A 17 13.83 17.10 -3.96
N ASP A 18 15.14 16.83 -4.06
CA ASP A 18 16.12 16.99 -2.97
C ASP A 18 15.70 16.31 -1.64
N ASP A 19 14.88 15.25 -1.74
CA ASP A 19 14.28 14.57 -0.60
C ASP A 19 14.38 13.04 -0.76
N GLU A 20 15.58 12.51 -0.59
CA GLU A 20 15.85 11.07 -0.63
C GLU A 20 15.13 10.30 0.48
N ALA A 21 15.01 10.91 1.67
CA ALA A 21 14.48 10.28 2.86
C ALA A 21 13.00 9.93 2.72
N SER A 22 12.19 10.85 2.18
CA SER A 22 10.77 10.61 1.92
C SER A 22 10.55 9.48 0.92
N TYR A 23 11.37 9.41 -0.15
CA TYR A 23 11.25 8.35 -1.16
C TYR A 23 11.77 6.99 -0.69
N ARG A 24 12.77 6.96 0.22
CA ARG A 24 13.16 5.74 0.93
C ARG A 24 12.03 5.22 1.80
N TYR A 25 11.41 6.09 2.61
CA TYR A 25 10.25 5.72 3.43
C TYR A 25 9.07 5.22 2.58
N LEU A 26 8.83 5.84 1.42
CA LEU A 26 7.82 5.35 0.47
C LEU A 26 8.12 3.93 0.00
N GLY A 27 9.36 3.64 -0.41
CA GLY A 27 9.76 2.30 -0.82
C GLY A 27 9.63 1.25 0.28
N GLU A 28 10.03 1.61 1.51
CA GLU A 28 9.95 0.73 2.68
C GLU A 28 8.50 0.46 3.08
N SER A 29 7.65 1.49 3.13
CA SER A 29 6.24 1.36 3.48
C SER A 29 5.45 0.54 2.46
N ILE A 30 5.75 0.67 1.15
CA ILE A 30 5.15 -0.18 0.11
C ILE A 30 5.51 -1.65 0.33
N LEU A 31 6.75 -1.95 0.72
CA LEU A 31 7.19 -3.34 0.97
C LEU A 31 6.62 -3.92 2.26
N ALA A 32 6.40 -3.08 3.27
CA ALA A 32 5.80 -3.47 4.55
C ALA A 32 4.27 -3.57 4.47
N HIS A 33 3.63 -2.95 3.48
CA HIS A 33 2.18 -2.95 3.36
C HIS A 33 1.66 -4.37 3.10
N PRO A 34 0.68 -4.84 3.88
CA PRO A 34 0.10 -6.17 3.72
C PRO A 34 -0.61 -6.33 2.37
N PRO A 35 -0.77 -7.57 1.89
CA PRO A 35 -1.61 -7.84 0.73
C PRO A 35 -3.08 -7.45 0.98
N ALA A 36 -3.82 -7.14 -0.09
CA ALA A 36 -5.20 -6.68 0.00
C ALA A 36 -6.13 -7.64 0.75
N GLU A 37 -5.88 -8.94 0.62
CA GLU A 37 -6.60 -10.01 1.33
C GLU A 37 -6.47 -9.88 2.86
N GLU A 38 -5.30 -9.52 3.36
CA GLU A 38 -5.02 -9.36 4.79
C GLU A 38 -5.65 -8.07 5.34
N VAL A 39 -5.58 -6.96 4.59
CA VAL A 39 -6.32 -5.74 4.94
C VAL A 39 -7.83 -5.99 4.99
N ALA A 40 -8.36 -6.83 4.10
CA ALA A 40 -9.76 -7.23 4.14
C ALA A 40 -10.09 -8.08 5.37
N ALA A 41 -9.15 -8.89 5.87
CA ALA A 41 -9.33 -9.60 7.14
C ALA A 41 -9.38 -8.59 8.30
N TRP A 42 -8.49 -7.60 8.34
CA TRP A 42 -8.51 -6.56 9.38
C TRP A 42 -9.84 -5.79 9.43
N LEU A 43 -10.43 -5.48 8.27
CA LEU A 43 -11.75 -4.83 8.21
C LEU A 43 -12.85 -5.72 8.81
N ARG A 44 -12.79 -7.04 8.56
CA ARG A 44 -13.75 -7.99 9.15
C ARG A 44 -13.56 -8.12 10.66
N ASP A 45 -12.31 -8.20 11.12
CA ASP A 45 -11.96 -8.28 12.55
C ASP A 45 -12.39 -7.00 13.29
N ALA A 46 -12.37 -5.86 12.60
CA ALA A 46 -12.90 -4.58 13.10
C ALA A 46 -14.45 -4.53 13.13
N GLY A 47 -15.15 -5.60 12.74
CA GLY A 47 -16.61 -5.71 12.81
C GLY A 47 -17.36 -5.16 11.59
N LEU A 48 -16.66 -4.89 10.48
CA LEU A 48 -17.33 -4.54 9.22
C LEU A 48 -17.83 -5.81 8.52
N ALA A 49 -19.08 -5.77 8.07
CA ALA A 49 -19.71 -6.79 7.25
C ALA A 49 -19.55 -6.49 5.77
N GLU A 50 -19.86 -7.49 4.93
CA GLU A 50 -19.85 -7.37 3.46
C GLU A 50 -18.51 -6.80 2.90
N VAL A 51 -17.40 -7.16 3.55
CA VAL A 51 -16.07 -6.69 3.16
C VAL A 51 -15.68 -7.26 1.79
N SER A 52 -15.37 -6.35 0.88
CA SER A 52 -14.94 -6.61 -0.50
C SER A 52 -13.77 -5.69 -0.87
N TRP A 53 -12.96 -6.11 -1.85
CA TRP A 53 -11.85 -5.30 -2.35
C TRP A 53 -11.68 -5.49 -3.86
N LEU A 54 -11.15 -4.45 -4.50
CA LEU A 54 -10.82 -4.44 -5.92
C LEU A 54 -9.36 -4.07 -6.11
N LYS A 55 -8.58 -4.97 -6.73
CA LYS A 55 -7.20 -4.69 -7.16
C LYS A 55 -7.24 -3.88 -8.46
N LEU A 56 -6.48 -2.79 -8.49
CA LEU A 56 -6.33 -1.88 -9.62
C LEU A 56 -4.87 -1.87 -10.09
N ALA A 57 -4.64 -1.39 -11.32
CA ALA A 57 -3.31 -1.25 -11.90
C ALA A 57 -2.43 -2.52 -11.77
N GLY A 58 -3.02 -3.69 -12.04
CA GLY A 58 -2.30 -4.97 -11.93
C GLY A 58 -1.95 -5.39 -10.50
N GLY A 59 -2.60 -4.80 -9.48
CA GLY A 59 -2.39 -5.13 -8.07
C GLY A 59 -1.48 -4.16 -7.31
N ILE A 60 -1.06 -3.05 -7.92
CA ILE A 60 -0.27 -2.00 -7.24
C ILE A 60 -1.10 -1.31 -6.15
N VAL A 61 -2.40 -1.12 -6.40
CA VAL A 61 -3.34 -0.48 -5.46
C VAL A 61 -4.56 -1.36 -5.29
N ALA A 62 -5.15 -1.36 -4.10
CA ALA A 62 -6.45 -1.95 -3.84
C ALA A 62 -7.39 -0.94 -3.17
N VAL A 63 -8.66 -1.00 -3.53
CA VAL A 63 -9.74 -0.27 -2.85
C VAL A 63 -10.56 -1.26 -2.05
N HIS A 64 -10.75 -0.99 -0.75
CA HIS A 64 -11.54 -1.83 0.15
C HIS A 64 -12.84 -1.14 0.56
N ARG A 65 -13.91 -1.92 0.72
CA ARG A 65 -15.21 -1.46 1.19
C ARG A 65 -15.82 -2.47 2.15
N GLY A 66 -16.42 -1.99 3.24
CA GLY A 66 -17.24 -2.79 4.16
C GLY A 66 -18.29 -1.89 4.84
N TRP A 67 -19.24 -2.51 5.53
CA TRP A 67 -20.39 -1.83 6.14
C TRP A 67 -20.52 -2.16 7.62
N LYS A 68 -20.87 -1.17 8.45
CA LYS A 68 -21.31 -1.44 9.82
C LYS A 68 -22.79 -1.82 9.78
N LEU A 69 -23.12 -3.02 10.25
CA LEU A 69 -24.52 -3.40 10.44
C LEU A 69 -25.05 -2.64 11.67
N GLY A 70 -26.16 -1.92 11.46
CA GLY A 70 -26.86 -1.18 12.51
C GLY A 70 -27.69 -2.08 13.41
#